data_AF-A0A7K6AU15-F1
#
_entry.id   AF-A0A7K6AU15-F1
#
_cell.length_a   1.000
_cell.length_b   1.000
_cell.length_c   1.000
_cell.angle_alpha   90.00
_cell.angle_beta   90.00
_cell.angle_gamma   90.00
#
_symmetry.space_group_name_H-M   'P 1'
#
loop_
_entity.id
_entity.type
_entity.pdbx_description
1 polymer ?
#
loop_
_entity_poly.entity_id
_entity_poly.type
_entity_poly.pdbx_seq_one_letter_code
_entity_poly.pdbx_strand_id
1 'polypeptide(L)'
;EVLYLPETCSPKSKKGDLLNAHYDGFLASDGSKFYCSRTQNEGHPKWFVLGVGQVIKGLDIAMMNMCPGEKRKVIIPPSLAYGEQGYAQGKIPPNATLIFEIELYAVNKGPRSVEAFNQIDKDNDKKLSQLEISQYLKEEFARDGKKRHPSVHDEVLADIFKKNDHDGDGFISAKEYNVYKHDEL
;
A
#
# COMPACT_ATOMS: atom_id res chain seq x y z
N GLU A 1 2.38 11.91 -17.61
CA GLU A 1 2.80 13.33 -17.59
C GLU A 1 3.05 13.76 -16.15
N VAL A 2 4.15 14.47 -15.87
CA VAL A 2 4.40 15.12 -14.58
C VAL A 2 3.84 16.53 -14.68
N LEU A 3 2.82 16.84 -13.89
CA LEU A 3 2.18 18.16 -13.89
C LEU A 3 2.93 19.16 -12.99
N TYR A 4 3.54 18.65 -11.93
CA TYR A 4 4.31 19.46 -11.00
C TYR A 4 5.34 18.58 -10.30
N LEU A 5 6.59 19.08 -10.19
CA LEU A 5 7.68 18.45 -9.47
C LEU A 5 8.25 19.47 -8.47
N PRO A 6 8.33 19.16 -7.17
CA PRO A 6 8.93 20.07 -6.20
C PRO A 6 10.44 20.24 -6.44
N GLU A 7 11.00 21.39 -6.04
CA GLU A 7 12.44 21.68 -6.16
C GLU A 7 13.30 20.62 -5.44
N THR A 8 12.88 20.22 -4.25
CA THR A 8 13.48 19.11 -3.50
C THR A 8 12.64 17.85 -3.66
N CYS A 9 13.18 16.84 -4.33
CA CYS A 9 12.51 15.57 -4.59
C CYS A 9 13.18 14.42 -3.84
N SER A 10 12.95 14.37 -2.53
CA SER A 10 13.44 13.31 -1.64
C SER A 10 12.54 13.18 -0.40
N PRO A 11 12.25 11.96 0.09
CA PRO A 11 12.59 10.68 -0.53
C PRO A 11 11.73 10.40 -1.78
N LYS A 12 12.25 9.56 -2.68
CA LYS A 12 11.47 9.02 -3.80
C LYS A 12 10.80 7.72 -3.39
N SER A 13 9.53 7.57 -3.75
CA SER A 13 8.75 6.37 -3.49
C SER A 13 9.34 5.17 -4.22
N LYS A 14 9.42 4.05 -3.51
CA LYS A 14 9.73 2.75 -4.05
C LYS A 14 8.69 1.73 -3.60
N LYS A 15 8.70 0.58 -4.28
CA LYS A 15 7.83 -0.54 -3.94
C LYS A 15 7.94 -0.80 -2.44
N GLY A 16 6.80 -0.83 -1.78
CA GLY A 16 6.72 -1.05 -0.36
C GLY A 16 6.54 0.15 0.53
N ASP A 17 6.85 1.35 0.05
CA ASP A 17 6.62 2.53 0.85
C ASP A 17 5.13 2.71 1.14
N LEU A 18 4.85 3.22 2.33
CA LEU A 18 3.53 3.68 2.72
C LEU A 18 3.33 5.08 2.15
N LEU A 19 2.45 5.20 1.16
CA LEU A 19 2.14 6.46 0.50
C LEU A 19 0.87 7.07 1.05
N ASN A 20 0.86 8.40 1.13
CA ASN A 20 -0.36 9.18 1.29
C ASN A 20 -0.60 10.01 0.05
N ALA A 21 -1.68 9.75 -0.68
CA ALA A 21 -1.96 10.46 -1.93
C ALA A 21 -3.44 10.79 -2.10
N HIS A 22 -3.69 11.92 -2.76
CA HIS A 22 -4.95 12.15 -3.44
C HIS A 22 -4.86 11.64 -4.87
N TYR A 23 -5.94 11.02 -5.33
CA TYR A 23 -6.13 10.76 -6.76
C TYR A 23 -7.59 10.88 -7.15
N ASP A 24 -7.79 11.38 -8.36
CA ASP A 24 -9.09 11.52 -9.01
C ASP A 24 -9.07 10.71 -10.30
N GLY A 25 -10.17 9.99 -10.58
CA GLY A 25 -10.29 9.06 -11.69
C GLY A 25 -11.38 9.48 -12.66
N PHE A 26 -11.05 9.46 -13.95
CA PHE A 26 -11.92 9.86 -15.05
C PHE A 26 -11.96 8.81 -16.15
N LEU A 27 -13.10 8.66 -16.84
CA LEU A 27 -13.19 7.85 -18.05
C LEU A 27 -12.56 8.62 -19.22
N ALA A 28 -11.65 7.98 -19.96
CA ALA A 28 -11.02 8.62 -21.12
C ALA A 28 -12.01 8.87 -22.28
N SER A 29 -13.11 8.13 -22.33
CA SER A 29 -14.10 8.19 -23.41
C SER A 29 -14.90 9.48 -23.43
N ASP A 30 -15.27 10.01 -22.26
CA ASP A 30 -16.16 11.16 -22.12
C ASP A 30 -15.68 12.19 -21.07
N GLY A 31 -14.56 11.91 -20.39
CA GLY A 31 -14.03 12.77 -19.33
C GLY A 31 -14.83 12.73 -18.03
N SER A 32 -15.83 11.86 -17.91
CA SER A 32 -16.66 11.79 -16.71
C SER A 32 -15.84 11.30 -15.51
N LYS A 33 -15.98 12.00 -14.37
CA LYS A 33 -15.29 11.64 -13.13
C LYS A 33 -16.05 10.50 -12.44
N PHE A 34 -15.41 9.34 -12.29
CA PHE A 34 -15.99 8.19 -11.58
C PHE A 34 -15.52 8.12 -10.12
N TYR A 35 -14.37 8.73 -9.80
CA TYR A 35 -13.80 8.71 -8.46
C TYR A 35 -13.13 10.04 -8.11
N CYS A 36 -13.31 10.48 -6.87
CA CYS A 36 -12.60 11.64 -6.31
C CYS A 36 -12.26 11.35 -4.86
N SER A 37 -10.97 11.21 -4.56
CA SER A 37 -10.53 10.96 -3.17
C SER A 37 -10.93 12.08 -2.21
N ARG A 38 -11.03 13.32 -2.70
CA ARG A 38 -11.42 14.49 -1.89
C ARG A 38 -12.89 14.49 -1.47
N THR A 39 -13.78 13.84 -2.21
CA THR A 39 -15.21 13.77 -1.84
C THR A 39 -15.59 12.42 -1.26
N GLN A 40 -14.96 11.34 -1.72
CA GLN A 40 -15.28 9.98 -1.29
C GLN A 40 -14.53 9.52 -0.04
N ASN A 41 -13.57 10.30 0.46
CA ASN A 41 -12.80 9.98 1.66
C ASN A 41 -12.80 11.12 2.68
N GLU A 42 -13.93 11.81 2.83
CA GLU A 42 -14.11 12.92 3.79
C GLU A 42 -13.07 14.04 3.64
N GLY A 43 -12.58 14.27 2.42
CA GLY A 43 -11.52 15.26 2.16
C GLY A 43 -10.11 14.77 2.40
N HIS A 44 -9.90 13.58 2.97
CA HIS A 44 -8.59 13.08 3.35
C HIS A 44 -7.89 12.31 2.20
N PRO A 45 -6.56 12.47 2.04
CA PRO A 45 -5.77 11.61 1.16
C PRO A 45 -5.74 10.17 1.68
N LYS A 46 -5.58 9.21 0.78
CA LYS A 46 -5.60 7.78 1.11
C LYS A 46 -4.20 7.27 1.42
N TRP A 47 -4.12 6.44 2.45
CA TRP A 47 -2.93 5.67 2.78
C TRP A 47 -2.98 4.29 2.12
N PHE A 48 -1.90 3.89 1.45
CA PHE A 48 -1.74 2.56 0.89
C PHE A 48 -0.26 2.22 0.72
N VAL A 49 0.05 0.93 0.66
CA VAL A 49 1.40 0.42 0.41
C VAL A 49 1.61 0.32 -1.10
N LEU A 50 2.67 0.95 -1.61
CA LEU A 50 2.95 1.00 -3.04
C LEU A 50 3.40 -0.37 -3.59
N GLY A 51 2.89 -0.76 -4.75
CA GLY A 51 3.44 -1.89 -5.52
C GLY A 51 3.10 -3.28 -4.97
N VAL A 52 2.10 -3.36 -4.09
CA VAL A 52 1.60 -4.63 -3.51
C VAL A 52 0.14 -4.91 -3.87
N GLY A 53 -0.45 -4.16 -4.82
CA GLY A 53 -1.81 -4.40 -5.31
C GLY A 53 -2.93 -3.88 -4.39
N GLN A 54 -2.64 -2.90 -3.53
CA GLN A 54 -3.69 -2.20 -2.76
C GLN A 54 -4.47 -1.17 -3.60
N VAL A 55 -3.91 -0.80 -4.76
CA VAL A 55 -4.57 -0.02 -5.80
C VAL A 55 -4.44 -0.75 -7.13
N ILE A 56 -5.11 -0.27 -8.18
CA ILE A 56 -5.00 -0.87 -9.52
C ILE A 56 -3.54 -0.85 -10.00
N LYS A 57 -3.15 -1.85 -10.81
CA LYS A 57 -1.75 -2.05 -11.26
C LYS A 57 -1.15 -0.79 -11.90
N GLY A 58 -1.92 -0.06 -12.70
CA GLY A 58 -1.45 1.15 -13.34
C GLY A 58 -1.12 2.28 -12.36
N LEU A 59 -1.85 2.39 -11.24
CA LEU A 59 -1.56 3.35 -10.18
C LEU A 59 -0.30 2.95 -9.39
N ASP A 60 -0.14 1.66 -9.09
CA ASP A 60 1.10 1.12 -8.49
C ASP A 60 2.33 1.47 -9.33
N ILE A 61 2.25 1.32 -10.66
CA ILE A 61 3.34 1.69 -11.58
C ILE A 61 3.51 3.21 -11.64
N ALA A 62 2.42 3.96 -11.78
CA ALA A 62 2.43 5.41 -11.96
C ALA A 62 3.01 6.17 -10.77
N MET A 63 2.92 5.61 -9.56
CA MET A 63 3.39 6.24 -8.33
C MET A 63 4.79 5.78 -7.89
N MET A 64 5.49 4.99 -8.70
CA MET A 64 6.92 4.72 -8.50
C MET A 64 7.76 5.97 -8.77
N ASN A 65 8.84 6.16 -8.00
CA ASN A 65 9.77 7.28 -8.11
C ASN A 65 9.10 8.66 -8.05
N MET A 66 8.01 8.79 -7.28
CA MET A 66 7.39 10.08 -6.95
C MET A 66 7.95 10.62 -5.64
N CYS A 67 7.94 11.93 -5.46
CA CYS A 67 8.27 12.56 -4.18
C CYS A 67 7.07 13.33 -3.58
N PRO A 68 7.05 13.56 -2.25
CA PRO A 68 6.03 14.39 -1.62
C PRO A 68 5.90 15.76 -2.30
N GLY A 69 4.68 16.17 -2.61
CA GLY A 69 4.33 17.37 -3.35
C GLY A 69 4.18 17.17 -4.86
N GLU A 70 4.71 16.08 -5.45
CA GLU A 70 4.64 15.82 -6.89
C GLU A 70 3.20 15.55 -7.36
N LYS A 71 2.87 16.05 -8.56
CA LYS A 71 1.59 15.82 -9.23
C LYS A 71 1.79 15.16 -10.58
N ARG A 72 0.99 14.14 -10.89
CA ARG A 72 1.03 13.43 -12.18
C ARG A 72 -0.35 13.32 -12.79
N LYS A 73 -0.39 13.32 -14.12
CA LYS A 73 -1.52 12.88 -14.91
C LYS A 73 -1.13 11.63 -15.68
N VAL A 74 -1.88 10.55 -15.52
CA VAL A 74 -1.57 9.26 -16.12
C VAL A 74 -2.77 8.69 -16.85
N ILE A 75 -2.51 8.08 -18.00
CA ILE A 75 -3.50 7.36 -18.79
C ILE A 75 -3.22 5.88 -18.57
N ILE A 76 -4.21 5.15 -18.06
CA ILE A 76 -4.10 3.74 -17.68
C ILE A 76 -4.97 2.91 -18.62
N PRO A 77 -4.39 2.05 -19.47
CA PRO A 77 -5.14 1.16 -20.33
C PRO A 77 -5.90 0.11 -19.50
N PRO A 78 -6.96 -0.51 -20.04
CA PRO A 78 -7.80 -1.44 -19.29
C PRO A 78 -7.03 -2.63 -18.69
N SER A 79 -5.98 -3.12 -19.37
CA SER A 79 -5.13 -4.21 -18.89
C SER A 79 -4.38 -3.91 -17.58
N LEU A 80 -4.22 -2.63 -17.24
CA LEU A 80 -3.62 -2.15 -15.99
C LEU A 80 -4.66 -1.55 -15.03
N ALA A 81 -5.94 -1.61 -15.39
CA ALA A 81 -7.08 -1.13 -14.61
C ALA A 81 -8.05 -2.28 -14.29
N TYR A 82 -9.30 -2.19 -14.76
CA TYR A 82 -10.38 -3.13 -14.45
C TYR A 82 -10.66 -4.14 -15.59
N GLY A 83 -9.86 -4.12 -16.65
CA GLY A 83 -9.89 -5.11 -17.74
C GLY A 83 -11.23 -5.23 -18.46
N GLU A 84 -11.48 -6.42 -19.01
CA GLU A 84 -12.70 -6.75 -19.77
C GLU A 84 -13.96 -6.77 -18.91
N GLN A 85 -13.83 -6.89 -17.59
CA GLN A 85 -14.99 -6.94 -16.69
C GLN A 85 -15.48 -5.53 -16.29
N GLY A 86 -14.58 -4.53 -16.27
CA GLY A 86 -14.90 -3.21 -15.75
C GLY A 86 -15.16 -3.25 -14.23
N TYR A 87 -15.85 -2.23 -13.72
CA TYR A 87 -16.21 -2.13 -12.30
C TYR A 87 -17.57 -1.43 -12.14
N ALA A 88 -18.61 -2.25 -11.99
CA ALA A 88 -19.99 -1.79 -11.98
C ALA A 88 -20.29 -0.79 -10.84
N GLN A 89 -19.78 -1.04 -9.62
CA GLN A 89 -20.00 -0.13 -8.48
C GLN A 89 -19.38 1.25 -8.71
N GLY A 90 -18.24 1.30 -9.40
CA GLY A 90 -17.60 2.55 -9.82
C GLY A 90 -18.12 3.11 -11.14
N LYS A 91 -19.14 2.49 -11.75
CA LYS A 91 -19.66 2.84 -13.09
C LYS A 91 -18.58 2.85 -14.17
N ILE A 92 -17.59 1.97 -14.05
CA ILE A 92 -16.50 1.83 -15.02
C ILE A 92 -16.86 0.72 -16.02
N PRO A 93 -17.02 1.03 -17.31
CA PRO A 93 -17.35 0.03 -18.32
C PRO A 93 -16.23 -1.02 -18.52
N PRO A 94 -16.56 -2.20 -19.07
CA PRO A 94 -15.61 -3.11 -19.71
C PRO A 94 -14.62 -2.38 -20.61
N ASN A 95 -13.34 -2.78 -20.56
CA ASN A 95 -12.28 -2.26 -21.44
C ASN A 95 -12.07 -0.75 -21.40
N ALA A 96 -12.52 -0.08 -20.33
CA ALA A 96 -12.37 1.36 -20.19
C ALA A 96 -10.89 1.75 -19.98
N THR A 97 -10.43 2.73 -20.76
CA THR A 97 -9.19 3.46 -20.48
C THR A 97 -9.49 4.55 -19.46
N LEU A 98 -8.65 4.67 -18.45
CA LEU A 98 -8.84 5.61 -17.34
C LEU A 98 -7.78 6.70 -17.37
N ILE A 99 -8.16 7.88 -16.92
CA ILE A 99 -7.23 8.98 -16.66
C ILE A 99 -7.23 9.21 -15.15
N PHE A 100 -6.04 9.28 -14.55
CA PHE A 100 -5.88 9.66 -13.16
C PHE A 100 -5.05 10.92 -13.02
N GLU A 101 -5.50 11.80 -12.14
CA GLU A 101 -4.75 12.93 -11.63
C GLU A 101 -4.35 12.62 -10.19
N ILE A 102 -3.04 12.62 -9.91
CA ILE A 102 -2.44 12.15 -8.66
C ILE A 102 -1.71 13.32 -8.01
N GLU A 103 -1.83 13.45 -6.70
CA GLU A 103 -1.02 14.34 -5.86
C GLU A 103 -0.50 13.55 -4.66
N LEU A 104 0.82 13.40 -4.57
CA LEU A 104 1.47 12.66 -3.50
C LEU A 104 1.79 13.59 -2.33
N TYR A 105 1.39 13.24 -1.12
CA TYR A 105 1.57 14.05 0.09
C TYR A 105 2.69 13.52 1.00
N ALA A 106 2.86 12.20 1.08
CA ALA A 106 3.88 11.60 1.92
C ALA A 106 4.41 10.28 1.33
N VAL A 107 5.69 10.03 1.60
CA VAL A 107 6.39 8.77 1.36
C VAL A 107 7.01 8.36 2.69
N ASN A 108 6.46 7.32 3.30
CA ASN A 108 6.95 6.76 4.55
C ASN A 108 7.47 5.34 4.31
N LYS A 109 8.36 4.86 5.18
CA LYS A 109 8.74 3.44 5.16
C LYS A 109 7.49 2.59 5.39
N GLY A 110 7.33 1.56 4.56
CA GLY A 110 6.22 0.63 4.66
C GLY A 110 6.19 -0.13 5.99
N PRO A 111 5.00 -0.57 6.43
CA PRO A 111 4.84 -1.43 7.60
C PRO A 111 5.48 -2.82 7.44
N ARG A 112 5.92 -3.18 6.23
CA ARG A 112 6.63 -4.44 5.92
C ARG A 112 8.02 -4.20 5.31
N SER A 113 8.70 -3.15 5.76
CA SER A 113 10.07 -2.88 5.36
C SER A 113 11.04 -3.94 5.89
N VAL A 114 12.19 -4.12 5.22
CA VAL A 114 13.30 -4.95 5.72
C VAL A 114 13.69 -4.50 7.13
N GLU A 115 13.70 -3.18 7.38
CA GLU A 115 14.02 -2.65 8.69
C GLU A 115 12.99 -3.04 9.76
N ALA A 116 11.69 -3.03 9.42
CA ALA A 116 10.65 -3.50 10.33
C ALA A 116 10.77 -5.01 10.58
N PHE A 117 11.04 -5.80 9.53
CA PHE A 117 11.28 -7.23 9.67
C PHE A 117 12.43 -7.52 10.65
N ASN A 118 13.59 -6.90 10.42
CA ASN A 118 14.79 -7.06 11.25
C ASN A 118 14.59 -6.52 12.68
N GLN A 119 13.67 -5.58 12.90
CA GLN A 119 13.35 -5.10 14.24
C GLN A 119 12.55 -6.15 15.04
N ILE A 120 11.70 -6.91 14.35
CA ILE A 120 10.85 -7.96 14.93
C ILE A 120 11.65 -9.26 15.11
N ASP A 121 12.45 -9.65 14.12
CA ASP A 121 13.36 -10.80 14.13
C ASP A 121 14.50 -10.57 15.16
N LYS A 122 14.29 -11.04 16.40
CA LYS A 122 15.21 -10.77 17.51
C LYS A 122 16.39 -11.73 17.53
N ASP A 123 16.20 -12.95 17.05
CA ASP A 123 17.24 -13.98 17.02
C ASP A 123 18.01 -14.03 15.70
N ASN A 124 17.62 -13.20 14.71
CA ASN A 124 18.22 -13.04 13.39
C ASN A 124 18.21 -14.34 12.56
N ASP A 125 17.19 -15.18 12.74
CA ASP A 125 17.05 -16.44 12.02
C ASP A 125 16.33 -16.28 10.65
N LYS A 126 15.96 -15.04 10.29
CA LYS A 126 15.30 -14.63 9.03
C LYS A 126 13.88 -15.15 8.88
N LYS A 127 13.20 -15.46 9.98
CA LYS A 127 11.78 -15.77 10.02
C LYS A 127 11.17 -15.17 11.29
N LEU A 128 9.87 -14.91 11.27
CA LEU A 128 9.19 -14.34 12.42
C LEU A 128 8.37 -15.41 13.11
N SER A 129 8.71 -15.69 14.36
CA SER A 129 7.97 -16.58 15.23
C SER A 129 6.72 -15.90 15.82
N GLN A 130 5.77 -16.70 16.30
CA GLN A 130 4.60 -16.19 17.03
C GLN A 130 5.01 -15.36 18.25
N LEU A 131 6.11 -15.74 18.91
CA LEU A 131 6.60 -15.06 20.12
C LEU A 131 7.10 -13.64 19.79
N GLU A 132 7.90 -13.49 18.73
CA GLU A 132 8.44 -12.20 18.32
C GLU A 132 7.34 -11.24 17.89
N ILE A 133 6.39 -11.71 17.07
CA ILE A 133 5.25 -10.89 16.65
C ILE A 133 4.37 -10.53 17.85
N SER A 134 4.14 -11.47 18.77
CA SER A 134 3.39 -11.23 20.01
C SER A 134 4.07 -10.18 20.89
N GLN A 135 5.40 -10.22 21.02
CA GLN A 135 6.16 -9.21 21.77
C GLN A 135 6.09 -7.84 21.12
N TYR A 136 6.30 -7.78 19.80
CA TYR A 136 6.20 -6.54 19.04
C TYR A 136 4.81 -5.88 19.17
N LEU A 137 3.73 -6.66 19.01
CA LEU A 137 2.36 -6.16 19.16
C LEU A 137 2.07 -5.61 20.57
N LYS A 138 2.59 -6.26 21.61
CA LYS A 138 2.45 -5.78 22.99
C LYS A 138 3.13 -4.41 23.18
N GLU A 139 4.33 -4.25 22.64
CA GLU A 139 5.06 -2.98 22.69
C GLU A 139 4.35 -1.87 21.90
N GLU A 140 3.85 -2.16 20.70
CA GLU A 140 3.08 -1.21 19.89
C GLU A 140 1.77 -0.79 20.58
N PHE A 141 1.03 -1.73 21.14
CA PHE A 141 -0.21 -1.42 21.85
C PHE A 141 0.03 -0.58 23.11
N ALA A 142 1.14 -0.81 23.81
CA ALA A 142 1.53 0.00 24.97
C ALA A 142 1.87 1.44 24.56
N ARG A 143 2.52 1.64 23.39
CA ARG A 143 2.88 2.97 22.89
C ARG A 143 1.68 3.83 22.50
N ASP A 144 0.61 3.24 21.96
CA ASP A 144 -0.61 3.97 21.56
C ASP A 144 -1.49 4.39 22.76
N GLY A 145 -1.19 3.93 23.98
CA GLY A 145 -1.90 4.35 25.21
C GLY A 145 -3.39 3.98 25.31
N LYS A 146 -3.95 3.33 24.28
CA LYS A 146 -5.35 2.91 24.23
C LYS A 146 -5.56 1.59 24.97
N LYS A 147 -6.52 1.56 25.89
CA LYS A 147 -6.98 0.32 26.53
C LYS A 147 -7.73 -0.55 25.51
N ARG A 148 -7.27 -1.78 25.32
CA ARG A 148 -7.89 -2.79 24.45
C ARG A 148 -8.33 -3.99 25.29
N HIS A 149 -9.34 -4.72 24.82
CA HIS A 149 -9.71 -5.98 25.44
C HIS A 149 -8.55 -7.00 25.28
N PRO A 150 -8.25 -7.84 26.29
CA PRO A 150 -7.13 -8.78 26.23
C PRO A 150 -7.14 -9.71 25.00
N SER A 151 -8.33 -10.12 24.54
CA SER A 151 -8.47 -11.03 23.39
C SER A 151 -8.05 -10.42 22.05
N VAL A 152 -8.06 -9.08 21.93
CA VAL A 152 -7.68 -8.38 20.69
C VAL A 152 -6.25 -8.74 20.30
N HIS A 153 -5.38 -8.94 21.29
CA HIS A 153 -4.01 -9.37 21.06
C HIS A 153 -3.94 -10.71 20.34
N ASP A 154 -4.65 -11.71 20.86
CA ASP A 154 -4.64 -13.07 20.34
C ASP A 154 -5.37 -13.16 18.99
N GLU A 155 -6.47 -12.43 18.83
CA GLU A 155 -7.22 -12.34 17.57
C GLU A 155 -6.38 -11.75 16.43
N VAL A 156 -5.64 -10.66 16.70
CA VAL A 156 -4.75 -10.02 15.71
C VAL A 156 -3.58 -10.94 15.38
N LEU A 157 -2.97 -11.58 16.37
CA LEU A 157 -1.86 -12.51 16.14
C LEU A 157 -2.30 -13.69 15.26
N ALA A 158 -3.45 -14.28 15.56
CA ALA A 158 -4.00 -15.39 14.77
C ALA A 158 -4.31 -14.97 13.31
N ASP A 159 -4.87 -13.79 13.11
CA ASP A 159 -5.16 -13.26 11.78
C ASP A 159 -3.89 -12.98 10.97
N ILE A 160 -2.82 -12.50 11.61
CA ILE A 160 -1.51 -12.29 10.97
C ILE A 160 -0.97 -13.60 10.42
N PHE A 161 -0.89 -14.66 11.24
CA PHE A 161 -0.37 -15.95 10.78
C PHE A 161 -1.26 -16.56 9.71
N LYS A 162 -2.58 -16.60 9.93
CA LYS A 162 -3.54 -17.12 8.95
C LYS A 162 -3.40 -16.49 7.56
N LYS A 163 -3.03 -15.21 7.48
CA LYS A 163 -2.92 -14.47 6.22
C LYS A 163 -1.55 -14.57 5.55
N ASN A 164 -0.49 -14.81 6.30
CA ASN A 164 0.88 -14.66 5.79
C ASN A 164 1.71 -15.94 5.89
N ASP A 165 1.48 -16.82 6.88
CA ASP A 165 2.09 -18.16 6.95
C ASP A 165 1.45 -19.04 5.87
N HIS A 166 2.08 -19.07 4.69
CA HIS A 166 1.55 -19.67 3.48
C HIS A 166 1.95 -21.13 3.33
N ASP A 167 3.10 -21.52 3.90
CA ASP A 167 3.54 -22.91 3.92
C ASP A 167 3.11 -23.67 5.17
N GLY A 168 2.58 -22.98 6.19
CA GLY A 168 2.01 -23.57 7.39
C GLY A 168 3.06 -24.07 8.36
N ASP A 169 4.30 -23.57 8.29
CA ASP A 169 5.40 -24.01 9.15
C ASP A 169 5.36 -23.37 10.56
N GLY A 170 4.43 -22.45 10.79
CA GLY A 170 4.27 -21.75 12.06
C GLY A 170 5.18 -20.53 12.23
N PHE A 171 5.87 -20.13 11.17
CA PHE A 171 6.70 -18.94 11.08
C PHE A 171 6.24 -18.07 9.90
N ILE A 172 6.71 -16.82 9.86
CA ILE A 172 6.54 -15.96 8.69
C ILE A 172 7.94 -15.64 8.18
N SER A 173 8.36 -16.34 7.13
CA SER A 173 9.64 -16.09 6.47
C SER A 173 9.70 -14.68 5.88
N ALA A 174 10.89 -14.14 5.59
CA ALA A 174 11.02 -12.87 4.87
C ALA A 174 10.26 -12.86 3.52
N LYS A 175 10.14 -14.03 2.88
CA LYS A 175 9.40 -14.20 1.63
C LYS A 175 7.89 -14.05 1.83
N GLU A 176 7.36 -14.59 2.92
CA GLU A 176 5.94 -14.55 3.30
C GLU A 176 5.52 -13.23 3.91
N TYR A 177 6.40 -12.62 4.70
CA TYR A 177 6.25 -11.26 5.20
C TYR A 177 6.16 -10.23 4.07
N ASN A 178 6.51 -10.64 2.85
CA ASN A 178 6.45 -9.84 1.64
C ASN A 178 7.43 -8.67 1.71
N VAL A 179 8.70 -8.97 2.07
CA VAL A 179 9.86 -8.06 2.09
C VAL A 179 10.27 -7.60 0.66
N TYR A 180 9.33 -7.63 -0.29
CA TYR A 180 9.50 -7.35 -1.71
C TYR A 180 10.38 -8.41 -2.40
N LYS A 181 9.74 -9.35 -3.11
CA LYS A 181 10.35 -10.38 -3.97
C LYS A 181 11.34 -9.89 -5.05
N HIS A 182 11.77 -8.62 -5.05
CA HIS A 182 12.63 -8.01 -6.08
C HIS A 182 13.54 -6.90 -5.56
N ASP A 183 14.06 -7.00 -4.33
CA ASP A 183 15.35 -6.40 -4.03
C ASP A 183 16.40 -7.54 -4.05
N GLU A 184 16.55 -8.17 -5.22
CA GLU A 184 17.74 -8.99 -5.48
C GLU A 184 18.91 -8.04 -5.80
N LEU A 185 20.06 -8.39 -5.23
CA LEU A 185 21.39 -7.84 -5.45
C LEU A 185 21.72 -7.58 -6.92
#